data_AF-A0A174BVL5-F1
#
_entry.id   AF-A0A174BVL5-F1
#
_cell.length_a   1.000
_cell.length_b   1.000
_cell.length_c   1.000
_cell.angle_alpha   90.00
_cell.angle_beta   90.00
_cell.angle_gamma   90.00
#
_symmetry.space_group_name_H-M   'P 1'
#
loop_
_entity.id
_entity.type
_entity.pdbx_description
1 polymer ?
#
loop_
_entity_poly.entity_id
_entity_poly.type
_entity_poly.pdbx_seq_one_letter_code
_entity_poly.pdbx_strand_id
1 'polypeptide(L)'
;MSMYEIDSAYVRRCQKRLQEWGAPLSGWYCEYIYDVADEEEDPDHIDLFTCELCDCSQVRFVHVMRHDEYFETVSVGCICAGIMEGDILAARERERLMKNRAKRKRNFPHRQWRKNWYGNYQLTYQGRKVFINNKGGNRYSVYVDGKTSWSYKGKPLDNFVSAAYAAFELADPIERIRP
;
A
#
# COMPACT_ATOMS: atom_id res chain seq x y z
N MET A 1 27.97 15.81 -9.65
CA MET A 1 26.63 16.34 -9.34
C MET A 1 25.77 15.17 -8.91
N SER A 2 25.31 15.19 -7.66
CA SER A 2 24.54 14.08 -7.08
C SER A 2 23.24 13.87 -7.86
N MET A 3 22.90 12.64 -8.21
CA MET A 3 21.65 12.23 -8.89
C MET A 3 20.38 12.47 -8.05
N TYR A 4 20.49 13.25 -6.96
CA TYR A 4 19.54 13.31 -5.85
C TYR A 4 19.14 14.73 -5.42
N GLU A 5 19.60 15.78 -6.10
CA GLU A 5 19.06 17.12 -5.82
C GLU A 5 17.70 17.28 -6.51
N ILE A 6 16.64 17.38 -5.71
CA ILE A 6 15.32 17.80 -6.21
C ILE A 6 15.47 19.22 -6.75
N ASP A 7 14.87 19.48 -7.91
CA ASP A 7 14.79 20.81 -8.48
C ASP A 7 14.29 21.83 -7.44
N SER A 8 15.13 22.82 -7.15
CA SER A 8 14.81 23.89 -6.20
C SER A 8 13.53 24.65 -6.57
N ALA A 9 13.18 24.74 -7.86
CA ALA A 9 11.92 25.35 -8.28
C ALA A 9 10.72 24.47 -7.91
N TYR A 10 10.85 23.14 -7.97
CA TYR A 10 9.83 22.21 -7.50
C TYR A 10 9.58 22.37 -6.00
N VAL A 11 10.64 22.43 -5.19
CA VAL A 11 10.53 22.65 -3.74
C VAL A 11 9.83 23.98 -3.43
N ARG A 12 10.24 25.07 -4.09
CA ARG A 12 9.62 26.39 -3.90
C ARG A 12 8.13 26.40 -4.25
N ARG A 13 7.71 25.69 -5.31
CA ARG A 13 6.27 25.58 -5.66
C ARG A 13 5.48 24.88 -4.56
N CYS A 14 6.01 23.78 -4.02
CA CYS A 14 5.38 23.05 -2.92
C CYS A 14 5.26 23.92 -1.68
N GLN A 15 6.34 24.59 -1.28
CA GLN A 15 6.35 25.50 -0.12
C GLN A 15 5.37 26.67 -0.29
N LYS A 16 5.26 27.23 -1.50
CA LYS A 16 4.30 28.28 -1.80
C LYS A 16 2.85 27.79 -1.61
N ARG A 17 2.52 26.58 -2.09
CA ARG A 17 1.18 25.99 -1.92
C ARG A 17 0.86 25.76 -0.43
N LEU A 18 1.81 25.27 0.38
CA LEU A 18 1.63 25.16 1.83
C LEU A 18 1.36 26.53 2.48
N GLN A 19 2.11 27.57 2.10
CA GLN A 19 1.87 28.93 2.60
C GLN A 19 0.48 29.46 2.22
N GLU A 20 0.02 29.21 0.99
CA GLU A 20 -1.32 29.59 0.52
C GLU A 20 -2.42 28.92 1.35
N TRP A 21 -2.18 27.71 1.86
CA TRP A 21 -3.09 27.00 2.75
C TRP A 21 -2.95 27.39 4.23
N GLY A 22 -1.97 28.23 4.58
CA GLY A 22 -1.62 28.48 5.99
C GLY A 22 -1.07 27.23 6.70
N ALA A 23 -0.58 26.25 5.94
CA ALA A 23 0.00 25.01 6.43
C ALA A 23 1.45 25.21 6.89
N PRO A 24 1.91 24.45 7.91
CA PRO A 24 3.32 24.39 8.29
C PRO A 24 4.22 24.01 7.11
N LEU A 25 5.44 24.57 7.05
CA LEU A 25 6.42 24.26 6.00
C LEU A 25 7.27 23.01 6.29
N SER A 26 7.18 22.49 7.51
CA SER A 26 8.00 21.40 8.04
C SER A 26 7.28 20.78 9.23
N GLY A 27 7.80 19.65 9.75
CA GLY A 27 7.24 18.97 10.93
C GLY A 27 6.12 17.98 10.60
N TRP A 28 5.86 17.75 9.31
CA TRP A 28 4.90 16.76 8.86
C TRP A 28 5.47 15.35 9.05
N TYR A 29 4.60 14.39 9.28
CA TYR A 29 4.92 12.97 9.27
C TYR A 29 3.91 12.21 8.42
N CYS A 30 4.37 11.11 7.82
CA CYS A 30 3.51 10.24 7.04
C CYS A 30 2.74 9.31 7.98
N GLU A 31 1.42 9.46 8.05
CA GLU A 31 0.55 8.65 8.92
C GLU A 31 0.36 7.24 8.35
N TYR A 32 0.07 7.14 7.04
CA TYR A 32 -0.01 5.88 6.31
C TYR A 32 0.16 6.10 4.80
N ILE A 33 0.34 4.99 4.06
CA ILE A 33 0.36 4.97 2.59
C ILE A 33 -0.65 3.94 2.11
N TYR A 34 -1.42 4.29 1.08
CA TYR A 34 -2.30 3.37 0.39
C TYR A 34 -1.95 3.26 -1.10
N ASP A 35 -2.26 2.11 -1.71
CA ASP A 35 -2.09 1.86 -3.14
C ASP A 35 -3.46 2.00 -3.80
N VAL A 36 -3.66 3.04 -4.61
CA VAL A 36 -4.94 3.31 -5.27
C VAL A 36 -5.39 2.11 -6.12
N ALA A 37 -4.43 1.44 -6.77
CA ALA A 37 -4.71 0.24 -7.56
C ALA A 37 -5.20 -0.94 -6.71
N ASP A 38 -4.92 -0.95 -5.40
CA ASP A 38 -5.41 -1.97 -4.49
C ASP A 38 -6.79 -1.64 -3.92
N GLU A 39 -7.28 -0.42 -4.07
CA GLU A 39 -8.63 -0.02 -3.67
C GLU A 39 -9.63 -0.27 -4.80
N GLU A 40 -9.23 -0.03 -6.04
CA GLU A 40 -10.07 -0.20 -7.22
C GLU A 40 -10.65 -1.63 -7.39
N GLU A 41 -11.91 -1.69 -7.84
CA GLU A 41 -12.59 -2.93 -8.18
C GLU A 41 -12.33 -3.37 -9.62
N ASP A 42 -12.09 -2.43 -10.53
CA ASP A 42 -11.76 -2.68 -11.93
C ASP A 42 -10.24 -2.54 -12.17
N PRO A 43 -9.50 -3.65 -12.35
CA PRO A 43 -8.06 -3.60 -12.56
C PRO A 43 -7.63 -2.98 -13.89
N ASP A 44 -8.54 -2.92 -14.88
CA ASP A 44 -8.25 -2.39 -16.22
C ASP A 44 -8.45 -0.87 -16.27
N HIS A 45 -9.10 -0.28 -15.26
CA HIS A 45 -9.31 1.16 -15.13
C HIS A 45 -8.91 1.65 -13.74
N ILE A 46 -7.64 2.02 -13.58
CA ILE A 46 -7.12 2.59 -12.33
C ILE A 46 -7.02 4.10 -12.48
N ASP A 47 -7.87 4.82 -11.75
CA ASP A 47 -7.79 6.28 -11.63
C ASP A 47 -6.64 6.65 -10.69
N LEU A 48 -5.54 7.15 -11.25
CA LEU A 48 -4.41 7.59 -10.44
C LEU A 48 -4.74 8.87 -9.66
N PHE A 49 -4.20 8.97 -8.46
CA PHE A 49 -4.41 10.11 -7.59
C PHE A 49 -3.68 11.35 -8.11
N THR A 50 -4.31 12.51 -7.92
CA THR A 50 -3.70 13.82 -8.18
C THR A 50 -3.16 14.40 -6.90
N CYS A 51 -1.84 14.53 -6.80
CA CYS A 51 -1.16 15.08 -5.64
C CYS A 51 -1.71 16.47 -5.28
N GLU A 52 -2.22 16.66 -4.06
CA GLU A 52 -2.80 17.93 -3.62
C GLU A 52 -1.79 19.09 -3.62
N LEU A 53 -0.51 18.76 -3.40
CA LEU A 53 0.55 19.76 -3.28
C LEU A 53 1.13 20.25 -4.62
N CYS A 54 1.27 19.37 -5.61
CA CYS A 54 1.95 19.70 -6.88
C CYS A 54 1.12 19.42 -8.14
N ASP A 55 -0.12 18.97 -7.98
CA ASP A 55 -1.08 18.65 -9.05
C ASP A 55 -0.59 17.56 -10.03
N CYS A 56 0.39 16.75 -9.63
CA CYS A 56 0.82 15.57 -10.39
C CYS A 56 -0.27 14.48 -10.34
N SER A 57 -0.88 14.18 -11.49
CA SER A 57 -1.98 13.22 -11.66
C SER A 57 -1.56 11.75 -11.83
N GLN A 58 -0.32 11.42 -11.51
CA GLN A 58 0.25 10.08 -11.74
C GLN A 58 0.69 9.41 -10.43
N VAL A 59 -0.01 9.72 -9.32
CA VAL A 59 0.32 9.14 -8.01
C VAL A 59 -0.47 7.86 -7.80
N ARG A 60 0.24 6.73 -7.71
CA ARG A 60 -0.35 5.44 -7.36
C ARG A 60 -0.29 5.14 -5.86
N PHE A 61 0.85 5.43 -5.24
CA PHE A 61 1.08 5.21 -3.82
C PHE A 61 0.96 6.55 -3.12
N VAL A 62 -0.16 6.77 -2.44
CA VAL A 62 -0.49 8.07 -1.84
C VAL A 62 0.00 8.09 -0.41
N HIS A 63 0.83 9.08 -0.09
CA HIS A 63 1.34 9.32 1.25
C HIS A 63 0.39 10.30 1.92
N VAL A 64 -0.26 9.83 2.98
CA VAL A 64 -1.15 10.67 3.80
C VAL A 64 -0.30 11.32 4.87
N MET A 65 -0.17 12.64 4.78
CA MET A 65 0.70 13.45 5.62
C MET A 65 -0.12 14.16 6.70
N ARG A 66 0.41 14.16 7.92
CA ARG A 66 -0.21 14.78 9.09
C ARG A 66 0.77 15.72 9.78
N HIS A 67 0.26 16.78 10.37
CA HIS A 67 0.99 17.69 11.24
C HIS A 67 0.10 18.03 12.43
N ASP A 68 0.64 18.07 13.65
CA ASP A 68 -0.16 18.22 14.86
C ASP A 68 -0.85 19.59 14.97
N GLU A 69 -0.26 20.62 14.37
CA GLU A 69 -0.79 21.98 14.29
C GLU A 69 -1.64 22.27 13.04
N TYR A 70 -1.88 21.28 12.16
CA TYR A 70 -2.72 21.46 10.97
C TYR A 70 -4.00 20.62 11.08
N PHE A 71 -5.12 21.18 10.61
CA PHE A 71 -6.46 20.67 10.96
C PHE A 71 -6.87 19.40 10.19
N GLU A 72 -6.24 19.11 9.06
CA GLU A 72 -6.55 17.97 8.20
C GLU A 72 -5.28 17.23 7.75
N THR A 73 -5.45 16.02 7.22
CA THR A 73 -4.38 15.31 6.54
C THR A 73 -4.26 15.79 5.09
N VAL A 74 -3.05 15.76 4.53
CA VAL A 74 -2.80 16.12 3.13
C VAL A 74 -2.32 14.88 2.37
N SER A 75 -2.96 14.58 1.24
CA SER A 75 -2.63 13.42 0.41
C SER A 75 -1.70 13.81 -0.73
N VAL A 76 -0.50 13.22 -0.78
CA VAL A 76 0.53 13.61 -1.73
C VAL A 76 1.30 12.43 -2.30
N GLY A 77 2.03 12.67 -3.40
CA GLY A 77 3.02 11.72 -3.90
C GLY A 77 4.33 11.73 -3.10
N CYS A 78 5.14 10.68 -3.25
CA CYS A 78 6.40 10.46 -2.52
C CYS A 78 7.33 11.68 -2.42
N ILE A 79 7.53 12.42 -3.52
CA ILE A 79 8.46 13.55 -3.52
C ILE A 79 7.91 14.72 -2.67
N CYS A 80 6.61 14.99 -2.76
CA CYS A 80 5.95 16.00 -1.94
C CYS A 80 5.93 15.61 -0.46
N ALA A 81 5.67 14.34 -0.14
CA ALA A 81 5.78 13.81 1.22
C ALA A 81 7.18 14.06 1.81
N GLY A 82 8.22 13.72 1.04
CA GLY A 82 9.61 13.95 1.42
C GLY A 82 9.95 15.43 1.67
N ILE A 83 9.35 16.35 0.91
CA ILE A 83 9.51 17.79 1.13
C ILE A 83 8.84 18.22 2.43
N MET A 84 7.61 17.75 2.68
CA MET A 84 6.82 18.11 3.86
C MET A 84 7.47 17.61 5.17
N GLU A 85 8.00 16.38 5.17
CA GLU A 85 8.67 15.80 6.34
C GLU A 85 10.15 16.17 6.45
N GLY A 86 10.73 16.81 5.42
CA GLY A 86 12.14 17.15 5.37
C GLY A 86 13.09 15.96 5.12
N ASP A 87 12.55 14.77 4.82
CA ASP A 87 13.32 13.55 4.54
C ASP A 87 12.80 12.82 3.29
N ILE A 88 13.38 13.17 2.15
CA ILE A 88 13.05 12.55 0.85
C ILE A 88 13.46 11.07 0.80
N LEU A 89 14.52 10.68 1.52
CA LEU A 89 15.01 9.30 1.48
C LEU A 89 14.06 8.38 2.23
N ALA A 90 13.55 8.82 3.39
CA ALA A 90 12.52 8.11 4.12
C ALA A 90 11.25 7.93 3.28
N ALA A 91 10.73 9.00 2.66
CA ALA A 91 9.57 8.91 1.78
C ALA A 91 9.77 7.95 0.60
N ARG A 92 10.95 7.97 -0.03
CA ARG A 92 11.29 7.04 -1.12
C ARG A 92 11.37 5.60 -0.65
N GLU A 93 11.92 5.36 0.53
CA GLU A 93 12.02 4.02 1.09
C GLU A 93 10.63 3.44 1.38
N ARG A 94 9.74 4.22 1.99
CA ARG A 94 8.35 3.78 2.22
C ARG A 94 7.62 3.46 0.92
N GLU A 95 7.78 4.30 -0.11
CA GLU A 95 7.19 4.00 -1.42
C GLU A 95 7.81 2.76 -2.09
N ARG A 96 9.12 2.56 -1.95
CA ARG A 96 9.81 1.37 -2.45
C ARG A 96 9.26 0.10 -1.79
N LEU A 97 9.03 0.14 -0.47
CA LEU A 97 8.42 -0.96 0.28
C LEU A 97 7.00 -1.26 -0.22
N MET A 98 6.18 -0.24 -0.46
CA MET A 98 4.82 -0.40 -1.03
C MET A 98 4.84 -0.99 -2.45
N LYS A 99 5.72 -0.50 -3.33
CA LYS A 99 5.93 -1.07 -4.68
C LYS A 99 6.33 -2.54 -4.63
N ASN A 100 7.25 -2.87 -3.72
CA ASN A 100 7.69 -4.26 -3.53
C ASN A 100 6.55 -5.14 -3.01
N ARG A 101 5.77 -4.65 -2.05
CA ARG A 101 4.60 -5.36 -1.51
C ARG A 101 3.56 -5.60 -2.60
N ALA A 102 3.19 -4.59 -3.38
CA ALA A 102 2.24 -4.72 -4.49
C ALA A 102 2.70 -5.77 -5.52
N LYS A 103 4.00 -5.80 -5.84
CA LYS A 103 4.59 -6.85 -6.69
C LYS A 103 4.49 -8.25 -6.05
N ARG A 104 4.76 -8.38 -4.75
CA ARG A 104 4.62 -9.65 -4.03
C ARG A 104 3.16 -10.11 -4.03
N LYS A 105 2.21 -9.20 -3.76
CA LYS A 105 0.77 -9.44 -3.76
C LYS A 105 0.32 -10.01 -5.09
N ARG A 106 0.60 -9.30 -6.19
CA ARG A 106 0.25 -9.71 -7.56
C ARG A 106 0.77 -11.11 -7.90
N ASN A 107 1.98 -11.45 -7.48
CA ASN A 107 2.60 -12.75 -7.78
C ASN A 107 2.16 -13.88 -6.83
N PHE A 108 1.48 -13.55 -5.72
CA PHE A 108 1.20 -14.50 -4.64
C PHE A 108 0.28 -15.67 -5.05
N PRO A 109 -0.82 -15.45 -5.82
CA PRO A 109 -1.64 -16.55 -6.34
C PRO A 109 -0.87 -17.50 -7.27
N HIS A 110 0.12 -16.99 -7.99
CA HIS A 110 0.91 -17.73 -8.98
C HIS A 110 2.09 -18.51 -8.40
N ARG A 111 2.29 -18.50 -7.08
CA ARG A 111 3.34 -19.29 -6.43
C ARG A 111 3.02 -20.79 -6.52
N GLN A 112 4.02 -21.63 -6.23
CA GLN A 112 3.83 -23.08 -6.19
C GLN A 112 3.07 -23.51 -4.94
N TRP A 113 1.75 -23.48 -5.01
CA TRP A 113 0.86 -23.99 -3.98
C TRP A 113 0.76 -25.52 -4.05
N ARG A 114 0.99 -26.20 -2.93
CA ARG A 114 0.78 -27.64 -2.82
C ARG A 114 -0.69 -27.90 -2.51
N LYS A 115 -1.40 -28.56 -3.42
CA LYS A 115 -2.78 -28.98 -3.23
C LYS A 115 -2.83 -30.42 -2.72
N ASN A 116 -3.61 -30.69 -1.69
CA ASN A 116 -3.87 -32.05 -1.23
C ASN A 116 -5.15 -32.64 -1.85
N TRP A 117 -5.45 -33.91 -1.55
CA TRP A 117 -6.61 -34.61 -2.11
C TRP A 117 -7.96 -34.07 -1.63
N TYR A 118 -8.02 -33.42 -0.47
CA TYR A 118 -9.21 -32.68 0.01
C TYR A 118 -9.41 -31.34 -0.70
N GLY A 119 -8.48 -30.95 -1.58
CA GLY A 119 -8.51 -29.68 -2.29
C GLY A 119 -8.02 -28.48 -1.48
N ASN A 120 -7.41 -28.70 -0.31
CA ASN A 120 -6.75 -27.65 0.46
C ASN A 120 -5.40 -27.31 -0.19
N TYR A 121 -5.01 -26.04 -0.11
CA TYR A 121 -3.73 -25.54 -0.59
C TYR A 121 -2.82 -25.13 0.58
N GLN A 122 -1.53 -25.39 0.44
CA GLN A 122 -0.50 -24.97 1.39
C GLN A 122 0.67 -24.32 0.65
N LEU A 123 1.21 -23.25 1.25
CA LEU A 123 2.44 -22.58 0.82
C LEU A 123 3.32 -22.30 2.04
N THR A 124 4.63 -22.34 1.87
CA THR A 124 5.57 -21.73 2.83
C THR A 124 6.01 -20.39 2.28
N TYR A 125 5.69 -19.31 2.98
CA TYR A 125 5.95 -17.94 2.55
C TYR A 125 6.70 -17.20 3.66
N GLN A 126 7.91 -16.71 3.35
CA GLN A 126 8.77 -16.01 4.32
C GLN A 126 8.90 -16.76 5.66
N GLY A 127 9.17 -18.07 5.60
CA GLY A 127 9.30 -18.94 6.78
C GLY A 127 7.98 -19.37 7.43
N ARG A 128 6.83 -18.82 7.03
CA ARG A 128 5.52 -19.08 7.63
C ARG A 128 4.68 -20.03 6.79
N LYS A 129 3.81 -20.81 7.45
CA LYS A 129 2.87 -21.70 6.77
C LYS A 129 1.57 -20.96 6.49
N VAL A 130 1.17 -20.97 5.21
CA VAL A 130 -0.05 -20.37 4.72
C VAL A 130 -0.97 -21.48 4.23
N PHE A 131 -2.21 -21.48 4.70
CA PHE A 131 -3.20 -22.50 4.36
C PHE A 131 -4.44 -21.85 3.73
N ILE A 132 -4.92 -22.45 2.66
CA ILE A 132 -6.24 -22.17 2.07
C ILE A 132 -7.03 -23.48 2.12
N ASN A 133 -8.04 -23.52 2.98
CA ASN A 133 -8.86 -24.71 3.18
C ASN A 133 -10.11 -24.64 2.31
N ASN A 134 -10.34 -25.69 1.52
CA ASN A 134 -11.58 -25.89 0.78
C ASN A 134 -12.67 -26.35 1.76
N LYS A 135 -13.83 -25.70 1.71
CA LYS A 135 -14.98 -25.99 2.58
C LYS A 135 -16.13 -26.67 1.84
N GLY A 136 -15.93 -27.05 0.58
CA GLY A 136 -16.99 -27.49 -0.32
C GLY A 136 -17.80 -26.31 -0.86
N GLY A 137 -18.62 -26.57 -1.88
CA GLY A 137 -19.58 -25.59 -2.42
C GLY A 137 -18.95 -24.26 -2.89
N ASN A 138 -17.74 -24.31 -3.45
CA ASN A 138 -16.96 -23.12 -3.83
C ASN A 138 -16.79 -22.14 -2.68
N ARG A 139 -16.45 -22.63 -1.48
CA ARG A 139 -16.09 -21.79 -0.33
C ARG A 139 -14.71 -22.12 0.17
N TYR A 140 -13.97 -21.09 0.55
CA TYR A 140 -12.64 -21.21 1.12
C TYR A 140 -12.54 -20.50 2.46
N SER A 141 -11.61 -20.96 3.30
CA SER A 141 -11.13 -20.22 4.47
C SER A 141 -9.61 -20.16 4.42
N VAL A 142 -9.04 -19.06 4.86
CA VAL A 142 -7.59 -18.89 4.96
C VAL A 142 -7.16 -19.02 6.40
N TYR A 143 -6.00 -19.61 6.64
CA TYR A 143 -5.34 -19.62 7.95
C TYR A 143 -3.84 -19.31 7.84
N VAL A 144 -3.36 -18.34 8.61
CA VAL A 144 -1.95 -17.95 8.74
C VAL A 144 -1.67 -17.55 10.18
N ASP A 145 -0.70 -18.18 10.83
CA ASP A 145 -0.23 -17.83 12.19
C ASP A 145 -1.36 -17.57 13.23
N GLY A 146 -2.33 -18.49 13.33
CA GLY A 146 -3.44 -18.36 14.29
C GLY A 146 -4.59 -17.46 13.81
N LYS A 147 -4.43 -16.72 12.72
CA LYS A 147 -5.46 -15.85 12.14
C LYS A 147 -6.21 -16.55 11.02
N THR A 148 -7.52 -16.36 11.00
CA THR A 148 -8.41 -16.92 9.97
C THR A 148 -9.13 -15.80 9.22
N SER A 149 -9.29 -15.94 7.90
CA SER A 149 -10.19 -15.09 7.12
C SER A 149 -11.13 -15.92 6.26
N TRP A 150 -12.34 -15.40 6.07
CA TRP A 150 -13.42 -15.99 5.25
C TRP A 150 -13.88 -15.04 4.14
N SER A 151 -13.24 -13.87 4.03
CA SER A 151 -13.56 -12.84 3.04
C SER A 151 -12.32 -12.08 2.60
N TYR A 152 -12.43 -11.42 1.44
CA TYR A 152 -11.45 -10.48 0.89
C TYR A 152 -12.22 -9.29 0.33
N LYS A 153 -11.82 -8.06 0.71
CA LYS A 153 -12.54 -6.81 0.34
C LYS A 153 -14.07 -6.91 0.58
N GLY A 154 -14.47 -7.43 1.73
CA GLY A 154 -15.89 -7.61 2.10
C GLY A 154 -16.65 -8.71 1.34
N LYS A 155 -16.07 -9.30 0.30
CA LYS A 155 -16.68 -10.38 -0.50
C LYS A 155 -16.22 -11.75 0.05
N PRO A 156 -17.11 -12.76 0.09
CA PRO A 156 -16.71 -14.11 0.51
C PRO A 156 -15.62 -14.72 -0.38
N LEU A 157 -14.85 -15.66 0.17
CA LEU A 157 -13.84 -16.40 -0.60
C LEU A 157 -14.49 -17.55 -1.37
N ASP A 158 -14.85 -17.28 -2.62
CA ASP A 158 -15.53 -18.24 -3.50
C ASP A 158 -14.62 -18.93 -4.53
N ASN A 159 -13.40 -18.42 -4.68
CA ASN A 159 -12.41 -18.93 -5.62
C ASN A 159 -11.00 -18.89 -5.01
N PHE A 160 -10.08 -19.61 -5.65
CA PHE A 160 -8.71 -19.70 -5.17
C PHE A 160 -7.99 -18.35 -5.16
N VAL A 161 -8.23 -17.48 -6.15
CA VAL A 161 -7.53 -16.20 -6.30
C VAL A 161 -7.91 -15.24 -5.16
N SER A 162 -9.20 -15.10 -4.86
CA SER A 162 -9.66 -14.29 -3.73
C SER A 162 -9.12 -14.85 -2.40
N ALA A 163 -9.11 -16.17 -2.23
CA ALA A 163 -8.51 -16.81 -1.06
C ALA A 163 -7.00 -16.58 -0.94
N ALA A 164 -6.27 -16.61 -2.07
CA ALA A 164 -4.85 -16.31 -2.09
C ALA A 164 -4.56 -14.85 -1.71
N TYR A 165 -5.37 -13.89 -2.16
CA TYR A 165 -5.20 -12.49 -1.74
C TYR A 165 -5.56 -12.28 -0.26
N ALA A 166 -6.62 -12.89 0.26
CA ALA A 166 -6.89 -12.87 1.71
C ALA A 166 -5.75 -13.49 2.53
N ALA A 167 -5.15 -14.57 2.04
CA ALA A 167 -3.97 -15.18 2.63
C ALA A 167 -2.74 -14.26 2.61
N PHE A 168 -2.57 -13.49 1.52
CA PHE A 168 -1.52 -12.49 1.43
C PHE A 168 -1.71 -11.38 2.48
N GLU A 169 -2.93 -10.89 2.71
CA GLU A 169 -3.15 -9.84 3.72
C GLU A 169 -2.81 -10.28 5.15
N LEU A 170 -3.03 -11.56 5.48
CA LEU A 170 -2.61 -12.11 6.76
C LEU A 170 -1.10 -12.38 6.83
N ALA A 171 -0.51 -12.86 5.73
CA ALA A 171 0.90 -13.24 5.67
C ALA A 171 1.83 -12.03 5.46
N ASP A 172 1.44 -10.98 4.76
CA ASP A 172 2.29 -9.83 4.43
C ASP A 172 1.49 -8.55 4.70
N PRO A 173 1.11 -8.29 5.97
CA PRO A 173 0.34 -7.10 6.30
C PRO A 173 1.12 -5.84 5.96
N ILE A 174 0.42 -4.76 5.62
CA ILE A 174 1.06 -3.46 5.43
C ILE A 174 1.75 -3.07 6.74
N GLU A 175 3.04 -2.76 6.67
CA GLU A 175 3.79 -2.29 7.83
C GLU A 175 3.22 -0.94 8.27
N ARG A 176 2.84 -0.85 9.55
CA ARG A 176 2.43 0.44 10.12
C ARG A 176 3.64 1.35 10.17
N ILE A 177 3.51 2.54 9.63
CA ILE A 177 4.51 3.59 9.79
C ILE A 177 4.54 3.93 11.28
N ARG A 178 5.73 3.84 11.88
CA ARG A 178 5.94 4.31 13.24
C ARG A 178 6.25 5.81 13.16
N PRO A 179 5.52 6.67 13.90
CA PRO A 179 5.89 8.08 14.00
C PRO A 179 7.27 8.23 14.67
#